data_AF-A0AAJ1T4Y7-F1
#
_entry.id   AF-A0AAJ1T4Y7-F1
#
_cell.length_a   1.000
_cell.length_b   1.000
_cell.length_c   1.000
_cell.angle_alpha   90.00
_cell.angle_beta   90.00
_cell.angle_gamma   90.00
#
_symmetry.space_group_name_H-M   'P 1'
#
loop_
_entity.id
_entity.type
_entity.pdbx_description
1 polymer ?
#
loop_
_entity_poly.entity_id
_entity_poly.type
_entity_poly.pdbx_seq_one_letter_code
_entity_poly.pdbx_strand_id
1 'polypeptide(L)'
;MDICIDLDKNDSFYYALRNFPINFDYDTNLSEKLQKITIMFYKLYQVTKSEVQSIFTINEAKFIVSVLLLNREEEVEKYQPTVYSKMQDACTEKDADVAFDVDMDGLLEKIDNLSEGQALTLAMMVNEIQKEVLLISMNELAEMVQHLFKPVK
;
A
#
# COMPACT_ATOMS: atom_id res chain seq x y z
N MET A 1 -2.08 -28.91 -0.45
CA MET A 1 -0.71 -28.51 -0.14
C MET A 1 -0.78 -27.93 1.26
N ASP A 2 -0.41 -28.71 2.28
CA ASP A 2 -0.41 -28.24 3.66
C ASP A 2 0.79 -27.32 3.85
N ILE A 3 0.52 -26.06 4.18
CA ILE A 3 1.57 -25.10 4.50
C ILE A 3 2.06 -25.45 5.91
N CYS A 4 3.17 -26.17 6.02
CA CYS A 4 3.89 -26.33 7.28
C CYS A 4 4.63 -25.02 7.57
N ILE A 5 4.01 -24.14 8.37
CA ILE A 5 4.69 -22.97 8.93
C ILE A 5 5.22 -23.38 10.29
N ASP A 6 6.55 -23.54 10.40
CA ASP A 6 7.22 -23.78 11.67
C ASP A 6 7.30 -22.45 12.43
N LEU A 7 6.24 -22.12 13.16
CA LEU A 7 6.14 -20.87 13.90
C LEU A 7 6.84 -21.02 15.26
N ASP A 8 7.89 -20.23 15.48
CA ASP A 8 8.44 -20.07 16.83
C ASP A 8 7.35 -19.53 17.76
N LYS A 9 7.13 -20.20 18.89
CA LYS A 9 6.12 -19.80 19.87
C LYS A 9 6.42 -18.45 20.52
N ASN A 10 7.65 -17.96 20.39
CA ASN A 10 8.08 -16.64 20.81
C ASN A 10 7.96 -15.57 19.71
N ASP A 11 7.51 -15.93 18.50
CA ASP A 11 7.31 -14.99 17.41
C ASP A 11 6.07 -14.11 17.67
N SER A 12 6.24 -12.80 17.49
CA SER A 12 5.16 -11.80 17.51
C SER A 12 4.01 -12.16 16.55
N PHE A 13 4.32 -12.77 15.40
CA PHE A 13 3.35 -13.26 14.43
C PHE A 13 2.54 -14.43 15.00
N TYR A 14 3.20 -15.39 15.67
CA TYR A 14 2.50 -16.52 16.31
C TYR A 14 1.55 -16.03 17.40
N TYR A 15 1.99 -15.08 18.21
CA TYR A 15 1.14 -14.49 19.26
C TYR A 15 -0.06 -13.73 18.68
N ALA A 16 0.16 -12.87 17.68
CA ALA A 16 -0.91 -12.15 17.01
C ALA A 16 -1.92 -13.10 16.36
N LEU A 17 -1.42 -14.12 15.64
CA LEU A 17 -2.23 -15.12 14.99
C LEU A 17 -3.02 -15.95 16.00
N ARG A 18 -2.45 -16.34 17.14
CA ARG A 18 -3.15 -17.10 18.18
C ARG A 18 -4.31 -16.29 18.78
N ASN A 19 -4.08 -15.02 19.07
CA ASN A 19 -5.05 -14.15 19.76
C ASN A 19 -6.07 -13.47 18.83
N PHE A 20 -5.94 -13.62 17.50
CA PHE A 20 -6.89 -13.02 16.55
C PHE A 20 -8.31 -13.58 16.74
N PRO A 21 -9.35 -12.72 16.92
CA PRO A 21 -10.67 -13.07 17.42
C PRO A 21 -11.60 -13.61 16.33
N ILE A 22 -11.24 -14.75 15.75
CA ILE A 22 -12.15 -15.54 14.91
C ILE A 22 -12.74 -16.64 15.80
N ASN A 23 -14.05 -16.89 15.71
CA ASN A 23 -14.68 -17.97 16.47
C ASN A 23 -14.03 -19.30 16.08
N PHE A 24 -13.40 -19.94 17.05
CA PHE A 24 -12.63 -21.18 16.88
C PHE A 24 -13.13 -22.20 17.90
N ASP A 25 -13.72 -23.29 17.40
CA ASP A 25 -13.65 -24.56 18.12
C ASP A 25 -12.19 -25.04 18.08
N TYR A 26 -11.75 -25.67 19.17
CA TYR A 26 -10.35 -26.03 19.46
C TYR A 26 -9.63 -26.86 18.36
N ASP A 27 -10.37 -27.42 17.39
CA ASP A 27 -9.87 -28.32 16.34
C ASP A 27 -9.61 -27.68 14.98
N THR A 28 -9.83 -26.37 14.83
CA THR A 28 -9.79 -25.78 13.50
C THR A 28 -8.34 -25.57 13.02
N ASN A 29 -8.05 -26.03 11.80
CA ASN A 29 -6.73 -26.02 11.17
C ASN A 29 -6.17 -24.59 11.02
N LEU A 30 -4.90 -24.37 11.39
CA LEU A 30 -4.16 -23.10 11.21
C LEU A 30 -4.32 -22.52 9.80
N SER A 31 -4.38 -23.40 8.80
CA SER A 31 -4.62 -23.07 7.40
C SER A 31 -5.95 -22.31 7.18
N GLU A 32 -7.05 -22.76 7.80
CA GLU A 32 -8.35 -22.08 7.69
C GLU A 32 -8.36 -20.72 8.39
N LYS A 33 -7.62 -20.60 9.50
CA LYS A 33 -7.42 -19.31 10.19
C LYS A 33 -6.74 -18.30 9.29
N LEU A 34 -5.61 -18.70 8.71
CA LEU A 34 -4.86 -17.86 7.78
C LEU A 34 -5.71 -17.51 6.56
N GLN A 35 -6.47 -18.46 6.02
CA GLN A 35 -7.35 -18.20 4.88
C GLN A 35 -8.40 -17.13 5.20
N LYS A 36 -9.10 -17.22 6.34
CA LYS A 36 -10.09 -16.23 6.76
C LYS A 36 -9.47 -14.85 6.97
N ILE A 37 -8.32 -14.79 7.65
CA ILE A 37 -7.57 -13.55 7.88
C ILE A 37 -7.17 -12.91 6.55
N THR A 38 -6.59 -13.69 5.63
CA THR A 38 -6.20 -13.21 4.29
C THR A 38 -7.40 -12.68 3.51
N ILE A 39 -8.55 -13.36 3.55
CA ILE A 39 -9.78 -12.88 2.89
C ILE A 39 -10.26 -11.56 3.51
N MET A 40 -10.21 -11.43 4.84
CA MET A 40 -10.57 -10.20 5.53
C MET A 40 -9.64 -9.04 5.15
N PHE A 41 -8.32 -9.26 5.17
CA PHE A 41 -7.34 -8.25 4.76
C PHE A 41 -7.49 -7.87 3.29
N TYR A 42 -7.75 -8.84 2.41
CA TYR A 42 -7.99 -8.56 1.00
C TYR A 42 -9.24 -7.68 0.81
N LYS A 43 -10.34 -7.98 1.50
CA LYS A 43 -11.56 -7.16 1.44
C LYS A 43 -11.33 -5.75 1.98
N LEU A 44 -10.64 -5.65 3.12
CA LEU A 44 -10.27 -4.36 3.70
C LEU A 44 -9.41 -3.56 2.72
N TYR A 45 -8.39 -4.19 2.13
CA TYR A 45 -7.55 -3.57 1.12
C TYR A 45 -8.34 -3.04 -0.08
N GLN A 46 -9.30 -3.81 -0.63
CA GLN A 46 -10.12 -3.34 -1.76
C GLN A 46 -10.97 -2.11 -1.40
N VAL A 47 -11.55 -2.09 -0.18
CA VAL A 47 -12.32 -0.94 0.32
C VAL A 47 -11.40 0.27 0.48
N THR A 48 -10.32 0.14 1.23
CA THR A 48 -9.37 1.23 1.46
C THR A 48 -8.73 1.71 0.16
N LYS A 49 -8.51 0.82 -0.81
CA LYS A 49 -7.99 1.18 -2.14
C LYS A 49 -8.94 2.16 -2.83
N SER A 50 -10.24 1.90 -2.82
CA SER A 50 -11.21 2.83 -3.41
C SER A 50 -11.25 4.19 -2.71
N GLU A 51 -11.07 4.22 -1.38
CA GLU A 51 -10.99 5.46 -0.63
C GLU A 51 -9.73 6.25 -1.01
N VAL A 52 -8.57 5.59 -1.05
CA VAL A 52 -7.29 6.19 -1.45
C VAL A 52 -7.33 6.73 -2.89
N GLN A 53 -7.95 5.99 -3.82
CA GLN A 53 -8.14 6.44 -5.21
C GLN A 53 -8.91 7.77 -5.30
N SER A 54 -9.82 8.03 -4.36
CA SER A 54 -10.63 9.25 -4.35
C SER A 54 -9.91 10.49 -3.77
N ILE A 55 -8.76 10.30 -3.10
CA ILE A 55 -8.00 11.38 -2.44
C ILE A 55 -7.11 12.14 -3.44
N PHE A 56 -6.51 11.41 -4.38
CA PHE A 56 -5.47 11.94 -5.25
C PHE A 56 -5.95 12.17 -6.68
N THR A 57 -5.48 13.24 -7.30
CA THR A 57 -5.60 13.42 -8.74
C THR A 57 -4.67 12.45 -9.48
N ILE A 58 -4.89 12.29 -10.79
CA ILE A 58 -4.04 11.42 -11.62
C ILE A 58 -2.57 11.92 -11.63
N ASN A 59 -2.34 13.23 -11.62
CA ASN A 59 -0.99 13.80 -11.63
C ASN A 59 -0.28 13.56 -10.29
N GLU A 60 -0.98 13.80 -9.18
CA GLU A 60 -0.50 13.46 -7.83
C GLU A 60 -0.17 11.98 -7.71
N ALA A 61 -1.05 11.10 -8.21
CA ALA A 61 -0.82 9.67 -8.19
C ALA A 61 0.42 9.24 -8.99
N LYS A 62 0.65 9.83 -10.18
CA LYS A 62 1.86 9.57 -10.97
C LYS A 62 3.13 9.97 -10.22
N PHE A 63 3.09 11.14 -9.57
CA PHE A 63 4.22 11.62 -8.78
C PHE A 63 4.46 10.74 -7.55
N ILE A 64 3.43 10.37 -6.79
CA ILE A 64 3.55 9.44 -5.67
C ILE A 64 4.19 8.12 -6.12
N VAL A 65 3.69 7.55 -7.22
CA VAL A 65 4.19 6.27 -7.75
C VAL A 65 5.65 6.39 -8.17
N SER A 66 6.06 7.48 -8.84
CA SER A 66 7.46 7.66 -9.24
C SER A 66 8.37 7.78 -8.02
N VAL A 67 7.97 8.50 -6.98
CA VAL A 67 8.75 8.66 -5.75
C VAL A 67 8.87 7.35 -4.97
N LEU A 68 7.75 6.64 -4.75
CA LEU A 68 7.72 5.43 -3.93
C LEU A 68 8.32 4.22 -4.64
N LEU A 69 8.24 4.13 -5.99
CA LEU A 69 8.91 3.06 -6.75
C LEU A 69 10.44 3.16 -6.65
N LEU A 70 10.98 4.37 -6.58
CA LEU A 70 12.43 4.63 -6.50
C LEU A 70 12.98 4.46 -5.08
N ASN A 71 12.14 4.61 -4.05
CA ASN A 71 12.54 4.61 -2.63
C ASN A 71 11.96 3.41 -1.86
N ARG A 72 12.22 2.19 -2.34
CA ARG A 72 11.72 0.97 -1.69
C ARG A 72 12.40 0.71 -0.35
N GLU A 73 11.58 0.32 0.62
CA GLU A 73 12.05 -0.30 1.86
C GLU A 73 11.26 -1.58 2.09
N GLU A 74 11.95 -2.63 2.51
CA GLU A 74 11.36 -3.96 2.72
C GLU A 74 10.68 -4.10 4.08
N GLU A 75 11.05 -3.27 5.06
CA GLU A 75 10.51 -3.33 6.42
C GLU A 75 10.26 -1.94 6.97
N VAL A 76 9.00 -1.60 7.21
CA VAL A 76 8.59 -0.30 7.74
C VAL A 76 7.64 -0.50 8.91
N GLU A 77 7.97 0.04 10.07
CA GLU A 77 7.10 -0.04 11.26
C GLU A 77 5.86 0.85 11.13
N LYS A 78 5.98 1.98 10.41
CA LYS A 78 4.90 2.94 10.16
C LYS A 78 4.94 3.47 8.73
N TYR A 79 3.89 3.25 7.98
CA TYR A 79 3.72 3.65 6.60
C TYR A 79 3.42 5.15 6.46
N GLN A 80 2.55 5.74 7.29
CA GLN A 80 2.18 7.16 7.10
C GLN A 80 3.38 8.12 7.22
N PRO A 81 4.19 8.07 8.31
CA PRO A 81 5.33 8.98 8.45
C PRO A 81 6.40 8.74 7.38
N THR A 82 6.55 7.48 6.95
CA THR A 82 7.52 7.10 5.93
C THR A 82 7.12 7.60 4.55
N VAL A 83 5.85 7.46 4.17
CA VAL A 83 5.33 8.02 2.92
C VAL A 83 5.45 9.54 2.95
N TYR A 84 5.07 10.18 4.06
CA TYR A 84 5.19 11.63 4.21
C TYR A 84 6.64 12.11 4.03
N SER A 85 7.61 11.50 4.74
CA SER A 85 9.02 11.87 4.64
C SER A 85 9.56 11.74 3.22
N LYS A 86 9.27 10.63 2.54
CA LYS A 86 9.73 10.40 1.16
C LYS A 86 9.18 11.43 0.18
N MET A 87 7.92 11.79 0.38
CA MET A 87 7.26 12.80 -0.45
C MET A 87 7.80 14.19 -0.16
N GLN A 88 8.02 14.52 1.11
CA GLN A 88 8.66 15.77 1.50
C GLN A 88 10.06 15.91 0.88
N ASP A 89 10.87 14.85 0.94
CA ASP A 89 12.20 14.84 0.32
C ASP A 89 12.10 15.06 -1.21
N ALA A 90 11.19 14.34 -1.88
CA ALA A 90 10.97 14.48 -3.32
C ALA A 90 10.45 15.87 -3.74
N CYS A 91 9.65 16.54 -2.90
CA CYS A 91 9.22 17.92 -3.14
C CYS A 91 10.37 18.93 -3.08
N THR A 92 11.46 18.62 -2.37
CA THR A 92 12.63 19.51 -2.29
C THR A 92 13.56 19.40 -3.49
N GLU A 93 13.40 18.37 -4.33
CA GLU A 93 14.11 18.25 -5.60
C GLU A 93 13.54 19.25 -6.62
N LYS A 94 14.41 20.10 -7.18
CA LYS A 94 14.02 21.19 -8.09
C LYS A 94 13.20 20.65 -9.28
N ASP A 95 12.10 21.33 -9.58
CA ASP A 95 11.22 21.16 -10.75
C ASP A 95 10.24 19.97 -10.69
N ALA A 96 10.06 19.29 -9.55
CA ALA A 96 9.08 18.20 -9.41
C ALA A 96 7.62 18.67 -9.59
N ASP A 97 7.30 19.86 -9.09
CA ASP A 97 6.01 20.56 -9.23
C ASP A 97 5.72 20.89 -10.70
N VAL A 98 6.73 21.39 -11.41
CA VAL A 98 6.64 21.74 -12.83
C VAL A 98 6.58 20.50 -13.73
N ALA A 99 7.32 19.44 -13.39
CA ALA A 99 7.39 18.21 -14.19
C ALA A 99 6.09 17.40 -14.15
N PHE A 100 5.37 17.42 -13.03
CA PHE A 100 4.16 16.63 -12.83
C PHE A 100 2.86 17.46 -12.80
N ASP A 101 2.93 18.79 -12.79
CA ASP A 101 1.77 19.69 -12.63
C ASP A 101 0.98 19.34 -11.36
N VAL A 102 1.68 19.41 -10.23
CA VAL A 102 1.20 19.01 -8.90
C VAL A 102 1.39 20.16 -7.91
N ASP A 103 0.32 20.48 -7.18
CA ASP A 103 0.38 21.32 -5.97
C ASP A 103 1.01 20.53 -4.83
N MET A 104 2.31 20.78 -4.59
CA MET A 104 3.11 20.01 -3.63
C MET A 104 2.64 20.22 -2.19
N ASP A 105 2.24 21.43 -1.83
CA ASP A 105 1.75 21.72 -0.48
C ASP A 105 0.42 21.01 -0.24
N GLY A 106 -0.50 21.08 -1.21
CA GLY A 106 -1.77 20.35 -1.16
C GLY A 106 -1.59 18.84 -1.15
N LEU A 107 -0.58 18.31 -1.85
CA LEU A 107 -0.26 16.89 -1.85
C LEU A 107 0.28 16.44 -0.48
N LEU A 108 1.22 17.18 0.11
CA LEU A 108 1.77 16.84 1.43
C LEU A 108 0.69 16.88 2.51
N GLU A 109 -0.24 17.85 2.45
CA GLU A 109 -1.39 17.89 3.36
C GLU A 109 -2.28 16.65 3.22
N LYS A 110 -2.58 16.20 2.00
CA LYS A 110 -3.35 14.97 1.78
C LYS A 110 -2.65 13.74 2.37
N ILE A 111 -1.34 13.67 2.23
CA ILE A 111 -0.52 12.55 2.72
C ILE A 111 -0.45 12.57 4.26
N ASP A 112 -0.29 13.75 4.86
CA ASP A 112 -0.30 13.90 6.31
C ASP A 112 -1.62 13.44 6.93
N ASN A 113 -2.73 13.71 6.23
CA ASN A 113 -4.08 13.33 6.64
C ASN A 113 -4.45 11.86 6.37
N LEU A 114 -3.58 11.06 5.75
CA LEU A 114 -3.85 9.63 5.58
C LEU A 114 -3.85 8.93 6.95
N SER A 115 -4.81 8.05 7.17
CA SER A 115 -4.67 7.06 8.23
C SER A 115 -3.54 6.07 7.90
N GLU A 116 -3.01 5.41 8.91
CA GLU A 116 -1.97 4.38 8.74
C GLU A 116 -2.40 3.26 7.77
N GLY A 117 -3.68 2.86 7.81
CA GLY A 117 -4.24 1.87 6.88
C GLY A 117 -4.31 2.38 5.44
N GLN A 118 -4.59 3.66 5.23
CA GLN A 118 -4.58 4.29 3.90
C GLN A 118 -3.16 4.44 3.36
N ALA A 119 -2.19 4.84 4.20
CA ALA A 119 -0.79 4.93 3.82
C ALA A 119 -0.20 3.55 3.46
N LEU A 120 -0.51 2.51 4.25
CA LEU A 120 -0.18 1.12 3.92
C LEU A 120 -0.80 0.71 2.58
N THR A 121 -2.09 1.02 2.37
CA THR A 121 -2.79 0.71 1.12
C THR A 121 -2.15 1.40 -0.08
N LEU A 122 -1.76 2.67 0.06
CA LEU A 122 -1.05 3.43 -0.96
C LEU A 122 0.28 2.76 -1.33
N ALA A 123 1.07 2.32 -0.35
CA ALA A 123 2.31 1.58 -0.59
C ALA A 123 2.06 0.23 -1.30
N MET A 124 1.00 -0.50 -0.92
CA MET A 124 0.60 -1.74 -1.58
C MET A 124 0.16 -1.52 -3.03
N MET A 125 -0.58 -0.45 -3.31
CA MET A 125 -0.98 -0.05 -4.66
C MET A 125 0.23 0.19 -5.57
N VAL A 126 1.29 0.82 -5.04
CA VAL A 126 2.56 1.00 -5.76
C VAL A 126 3.23 -0.35 -6.05
N ASN A 127 3.20 -1.28 -5.08
CA ASN A 127 3.73 -2.63 -5.27
C ASN A 127 2.95 -3.46 -6.30
N GLU A 128 1.64 -3.23 -6.46
CA GLU A 128 0.84 -3.86 -7.54
C GLU A 128 1.33 -3.40 -8.91
N ILE A 129 1.50 -2.09 -9.09
CA ILE A 129 2.05 -1.52 -10.32
C ILE A 129 3.41 -2.17 -10.61
N GLN A 130 4.27 -2.26 -9.60
CA GLN A 130 5.58 -2.90 -9.76
C GLN A 130 5.50 -4.36 -10.22
N LYS A 131 4.62 -5.18 -9.63
CA LYS A 131 4.47 -6.59 -10.02
C LYS A 131 4.07 -6.74 -11.48
N GLU A 132 3.32 -5.78 -12.00
CA GLU A 132 2.92 -5.71 -13.40
C GLU A 132 4.02 -5.04 -14.28
N VAL A 133 4.93 -4.25 -13.70
CA VAL A 133 5.98 -3.44 -14.38
C VAL A 133 7.28 -4.18 -14.69
N LEU A 134 7.44 -5.47 -14.39
CA LEU A 134 8.68 -6.21 -14.68
C LEU A 134 9.11 -6.21 -16.17
N LEU A 135 8.31 -5.71 -17.12
CA LEU A 135 8.60 -5.70 -18.57
C LEU A 135 8.06 -4.50 -19.38
N ILE A 136 7.89 -3.29 -18.82
CA ILE A 136 7.21 -2.20 -19.57
C ILE A 136 7.84 -0.80 -19.46
N SER A 137 7.63 0.00 -20.51
CA SER A 137 8.16 1.36 -20.74
C SER A 137 7.45 2.44 -19.91
N MET A 138 8.04 3.64 -19.81
CA MET A 138 7.46 4.78 -19.07
C MET A 138 6.05 5.20 -19.53
N ASN A 139 5.68 4.90 -20.79
CA ASN A 139 4.34 5.19 -21.31
C ASN A 139 3.28 4.21 -20.75
N GLU A 140 3.66 2.94 -20.59
CA GLU A 140 2.77 1.90 -20.04
C GLU A 140 2.57 2.08 -18.53
N LEU A 141 3.59 2.58 -17.81
CA LEU A 141 3.46 3.02 -16.41
C LEU A 141 2.37 4.10 -16.25
N ALA A 142 2.32 5.07 -17.16
CA ALA A 142 1.34 6.15 -17.10
C ALA A 142 -0.12 5.65 -17.31
N GLU A 143 -0.31 4.64 -18.17
CA GLU A 143 -1.63 4.02 -18.40
C GLU A 143 -2.08 3.20 -17.18
N MET A 144 -1.16 2.45 -16.55
CA MET A 144 -1.46 1.68 -15.35
C MET A 144 -1.82 2.54 -14.15
N VAL A 145 -1.08 3.63 -13.93
CA VAL A 145 -1.42 4.60 -12.87
C VAL A 145 -2.82 5.17 -13.12
N GLN A 146 -3.17 5.48 -14.37
CA GLN A 146 -4.53 5.91 -14.68
C GLN A 146 -5.58 4.85 -14.37
N HIS A 147 -5.32 3.57 -14.63
CA HIS A 147 -6.27 2.49 -14.29
C HIS A 147 -6.38 2.27 -12.78
N LEU A 148 -5.26 2.37 -12.06
CA LEU A 148 -5.20 2.12 -10.63
C LEU A 148 -5.70 3.28 -9.78
N PHE A 149 -5.78 4.50 -10.32
CA PHE A 149 -6.28 5.70 -9.63
C PHE A 149 -7.57 6.28 -10.24
N LYS A 150 -8.22 5.57 -11.17
CA LYS A 150 -9.54 5.97 -11.68
C LYS A 150 -10.63 5.62 -10.66
N PRO A 151 -11.56 6.54 -10.36
CA PRO A 151 -12.73 6.25 -9.53
C PRO A 151 -13.57 5.14 -10.17
N VAL A 152 -13.92 4.11 -9.39
CA VAL A 152 -14.92 3.12 -9.82
C VAL A 152 -16.29 3.80 -9.77
N LYS A 153 -16.95 3.89 -10.94
CA LYS A 153 -18.33 4.40 -11.04
C LYS A 153 -19.35 3.41 -10.50
#